data_AF-A0A957JM09-F1
#
_entry.id   AF-A0A957JM09-F1
#
_cell.length_a   1.000
_cell.length_b   1.000
_cell.length_c   1.000
_cell.angle_alpha   90.00
_cell.angle_beta   90.00
_cell.angle_gamma   90.00
#
_symmetry.space_group_name_H-M   'P 1'
#
loop_
_entity.id
_entity.type
_entity.pdbx_description
1 polymer ?
#
loop_
_entity_poly.entity_id
_entity_poly.type
_entity_poly.pdbx_seq_one_letter_code
_entity_poly.pdbx_strand_id
1 'polypeptide(L)'
;MHTSSHLLNRPGDVHGFRWRSASPIAQNDSNIIAEDASIQVVAPGVLINDSDPKGGPLTITTAPVALPTHGTVVLSSNGAYTATHDSRETTGNSFVYEVCDNEMLCDTATVSITVVPVNDPPNPINDSISVAEGSSASQSAPGVLGNDHDAEGDTLTVTTTPGTRLINPQ
;
A
#
# COMPACT_ATOMS: atom_id res chain seq x y z
N MET A 1 33.35 56.23 40.70
CA MET A 1 32.87 55.31 41.76
C MET A 1 32.31 54.09 41.07
N HIS A 2 32.93 52.93 41.32
CA HIS A 2 32.52 51.60 40.84
C HIS A 2 31.14 51.22 41.40
N THR A 3 30.37 50.41 40.68
CA THR A 3 30.13 49.01 41.08
C THR A 3 29.35 48.25 40.00
N SER A 4 29.94 47.14 39.55
CA SER A 4 29.32 46.07 38.79
C SER A 4 28.13 45.47 39.54
N SER A 5 27.01 45.26 38.85
CA SER A 5 25.97 44.37 39.35
C SER A 5 26.43 42.92 39.21
N HIS A 6 26.57 42.31 40.37
CA HIS A 6 27.16 41.03 40.67
C HIS A 6 26.14 39.91 40.36
N LEU A 7 26.52 38.96 39.51
CA LEU A 7 25.86 37.66 39.38
C LEU A 7 25.98 36.95 40.73
N LEU A 8 24.87 36.75 41.44
CA LEU A 8 24.86 35.89 42.62
C LEU A 8 24.46 34.48 42.20
N ASN A 9 25.46 33.68 41.84
CA ASN A 9 25.29 32.23 41.74
C ASN A 9 25.08 31.68 43.16
N ARG A 10 23.94 31.03 43.41
CA ARG A 10 23.74 30.27 44.64
C ARG A 10 24.45 28.91 44.50
N PRO A 11 25.26 28.49 45.50
CA PRO A 11 25.84 27.15 45.50
C PRO A 11 24.71 26.14 45.79
N GLY A 12 24.23 25.47 44.74
CA GLY A 12 23.15 24.49 44.83
C GLY A 12 22.21 24.41 43.63
N ASP A 13 22.37 25.27 42.60
CA ASP A 13 21.60 25.14 41.36
C ASP A 13 22.08 23.90 40.57
N VAL A 14 21.55 22.73 40.97
CA VAL A 14 21.27 21.66 40.01
C VAL A 14 20.28 22.24 39.02
N HIS A 15 20.79 22.94 38.00
CA HIS A 15 19.98 23.38 36.87
C HIS A 15 19.29 22.14 36.34
N GLY A 16 18.01 22.04 36.69
CA GLY A 16 17.17 20.91 36.40
C GLY A 16 17.32 20.59 34.93
N PHE A 17 17.55 19.31 34.66
CA PHE A 17 17.19 18.71 33.38
C PHE A 17 15.72 19.03 33.16
N ARG A 18 15.41 20.19 32.58
CA ARG A 18 14.19 20.36 31.81
C ARG A 18 14.38 19.39 30.67
N TRP A 19 13.70 18.25 30.73
CA TRP A 19 13.44 17.45 29.54
C TRP A 19 12.94 18.43 28.49
N ARG A 20 13.79 18.75 27.52
CA ARG A 20 13.36 19.55 26.38
C ARG A 20 12.29 18.71 25.68
N SER A 21 11.24 19.37 25.19
CA SER A 21 10.26 18.76 24.30
C SER A 21 11.02 17.94 23.24
N ALA A 22 10.69 16.66 23.13
CA ALA A 22 11.38 15.69 22.30
C ALA A 22 10.35 15.06 21.39
N SER A 23 10.62 15.04 20.08
CA SER A 23 9.73 14.42 19.11
C SER A 23 9.60 12.91 19.34
N PRO A 24 8.49 12.30 18.89
CA PRO A 24 8.43 10.86 18.67
C PRO A 24 9.62 10.35 17.85
N ILE A 25 9.89 9.06 17.99
CA ILE A 25 10.80 8.30 17.15
C ILE A 25 9.93 7.35 16.33
N ALA A 26 9.74 7.69 15.06
CA ALA A 26 9.01 6.86 14.11
C ALA A 26 9.96 5.79 13.52
N GLN A 27 9.47 4.56 13.36
CA GLN A 27 10.25 3.48 12.76
C GLN A 27 9.51 2.88 11.56
N ASN A 28 10.27 2.58 10.50
CA ASN A 28 9.70 2.06 9.28
C ASN A 28 8.99 0.71 9.50
N ASP A 29 7.92 0.51 8.74
CA ASP A 29 7.13 -0.70 8.74
C ASP A 29 7.24 -1.43 7.40
N SER A 30 6.93 -2.73 7.42
CA SER A 30 6.82 -3.51 6.20
C SER A 30 5.67 -4.50 6.24
N ASN A 31 5.02 -4.68 5.09
CA ASN A 31 3.96 -5.66 4.89
C ASN A 31 4.10 -6.32 3.51
N ILE A 32 3.53 -7.51 3.36
CA ILE A 32 3.50 -8.25 2.11
C ILE A 32 2.04 -8.52 1.77
N ILE A 33 1.65 -8.22 0.53
CA ILE A 33 0.32 -8.52 -0.01
C ILE A 33 0.46 -9.19 -1.37
N ALA A 34 -0.55 -9.97 -1.77
CA ALA A 34 -0.70 -10.36 -3.16
C ALA A 34 -1.07 -9.13 -3.99
N GLU A 35 -0.81 -9.15 -5.30
CA GLU A 35 -1.45 -8.20 -6.19
C GLU A 35 -2.97 -8.32 -6.15
N ASP A 36 -3.66 -7.24 -6.49
CA ASP A 36 -5.12 -7.09 -6.33
C ASP A 36 -5.69 -7.27 -4.92
N ALA A 37 -4.82 -7.48 -3.93
CA ALA A 37 -5.24 -7.66 -2.56
C ALA A 37 -5.40 -6.34 -1.81
N SER A 38 -6.23 -6.41 -0.77
CA SER A 38 -6.28 -5.42 0.29
C SER A 38 -5.80 -6.03 1.60
N ILE A 39 -5.03 -5.26 2.35
CA ILE A 39 -4.63 -5.59 3.72
C ILE A 39 -5.29 -4.63 4.70
N GLN A 40 -5.80 -5.19 5.80
CA GLN A 40 -6.26 -4.43 6.96
C GLN A 40 -5.33 -4.71 8.13
N VAL A 41 -4.60 -3.69 8.58
CA VAL A 41 -3.76 -3.75 9.77
C VAL A 41 -4.51 -3.10 10.92
N VAL A 42 -4.72 -3.86 11.99
CA VAL A 42 -5.42 -3.39 13.20
C VAL A 42 -4.48 -2.62 14.12
N ALA A 43 -5.05 -1.76 14.97
CA ALA A 43 -4.28 -0.98 15.94
C ALA A 43 -3.48 -1.90 16.91
N PRO A 44 -2.28 -1.50 17.37
CA PRO A 44 -1.69 -0.17 17.17
C PRO A 44 -1.03 0.02 15.78
N GLY A 45 -1.04 -0.99 14.92
CA GLY A 45 -0.60 -0.91 13.52
C GLY A 45 0.80 -0.32 13.37
N VAL A 46 0.92 0.78 12.63
CA VAL A 46 2.22 1.46 12.42
C VAL A 46 2.87 1.96 13.72
N LEU A 47 2.10 2.10 14.81
CA LEU A 47 2.64 2.54 16.11
C LEU A 47 3.30 1.40 16.91
N ILE A 48 3.36 0.15 16.42
CA ILE A 48 3.90 -1.00 17.16
C ILE A 48 5.37 -0.80 17.56
N ASN A 49 6.16 -0.20 16.67
CA ASN A 49 7.59 0.03 16.82
C ASN A 49 7.92 1.52 17.06
N ASP A 50 6.93 2.40 17.09
CA ASP A 50 7.15 3.80 17.40
C ASP A 50 7.26 4.05 18.90
N SER A 51 7.96 5.13 19.28
CA SER A 51 8.09 5.50 20.69
C SER A 51 8.15 6.99 20.91
N ASP A 52 7.62 7.46 22.04
CA ASP A 52 7.89 8.80 22.55
C ASP A 52 9.00 8.73 23.62
N PRO A 53 10.08 9.53 23.55
CA PRO A 53 11.13 9.53 24.56
C PRO A 53 10.68 9.87 25.98
N LYS A 54 9.53 10.54 26.14
CA LYS A 54 8.91 10.87 27.44
C LYS A 54 7.87 9.82 27.85
N GLY A 55 7.61 8.81 27.02
CA GLY A 55 6.59 7.77 27.25
C GLY A 55 5.16 8.26 27.07
N GLY A 56 4.97 9.39 26.39
CA GLY A 56 3.66 9.95 26.07
C GLY A 56 2.91 9.14 25.01
N PRO A 57 1.58 9.36 24.88
CA PRO A 57 0.79 8.72 23.85
C PRO A 57 1.18 9.26 22.47
N LEU A 58 1.14 8.38 21.47
CA LEU A 58 1.37 8.69 20.06
C LEU A 58 0.06 8.67 19.28
N THR A 59 -0.06 9.56 18.30
CA THR A 59 -1.22 9.64 17.41
C THR A 59 -0.77 9.84 15.97
N ILE A 60 -1.51 9.24 15.03
CA ILE A 60 -1.24 9.38 13.59
C ILE A 60 -2.06 10.52 12.99
N THR A 61 -1.42 11.34 12.16
CA THR A 61 -2.12 12.22 11.21
C THR A 61 -2.79 11.35 10.15
N THR A 62 -4.13 11.37 10.07
CA THR A 62 -4.89 10.44 9.21
C THR A 62 -4.72 10.70 7.71
N ALA A 63 -4.15 11.85 7.33
CA ALA A 63 -3.71 12.13 5.98
C ALA A 63 -2.24 11.72 5.83
N PRO A 64 -1.90 10.72 5.00
CA PRO A 64 -0.51 10.37 4.72
C PRO A 64 0.28 11.57 4.19
N VAL A 65 1.55 11.67 4.58
CA VAL A 65 2.49 12.66 4.05
C VAL A 65 2.78 12.41 2.57
N ALA A 66 2.87 11.13 2.20
CA ALA A 66 2.97 10.68 0.82
C ALA A 66 2.07 9.46 0.61
N LEU A 67 1.29 9.48 -0.47
CA LEU A 67 0.41 8.38 -0.87
C LEU A 67 1.19 7.30 -1.66
N PRO A 68 0.67 6.06 -1.69
CA PRO A 68 1.16 5.06 -2.63
C PRO A 68 1.02 5.52 -4.08
N THR A 69 1.93 5.08 -4.95
CA THR A 69 1.83 5.33 -6.40
C THR A 69 0.79 4.43 -7.07
N HIS A 70 0.46 3.30 -6.42
CA HIS A 70 -0.44 2.27 -6.90
C HIS A 70 -1.49 1.93 -5.84
N GLY A 71 -2.77 2.05 -6.18
CA GLY A 71 -3.86 1.81 -5.23
C GLY A 71 -4.08 2.92 -4.20
N THR A 72 -4.54 2.57 -3.00
CA THR A 72 -4.97 3.54 -1.96
C THR A 72 -4.59 3.12 -0.54
N VAL A 73 -4.57 4.09 0.37
CA VAL A 73 -4.39 3.87 1.81
C VAL A 73 -5.36 4.74 2.61
N VAL A 74 -5.92 4.17 3.68
CA VAL A 74 -6.75 4.87 4.67
C VAL A 74 -6.14 4.65 6.05
N LEU A 75 -5.59 5.71 6.65
CA LEU A 75 -4.97 5.70 7.99
C LEU A 75 -5.99 6.12 9.06
N SER A 76 -5.89 5.50 10.23
CA SER A 76 -6.62 5.89 11.45
C SER A 76 -5.64 6.45 12.49
N SER A 77 -6.13 7.36 13.34
CA SER A 77 -5.28 8.05 14.33
C SER A 77 -4.67 7.15 15.39
N ASN A 78 -5.19 5.92 15.55
CA ASN A 78 -4.68 4.88 16.46
C ASN A 78 -3.64 3.95 15.79
N GLY A 79 -3.16 4.29 14.60
CA GLY A 79 -2.16 3.52 13.85
C GLY A 79 -2.71 2.37 13.00
N ALA A 80 -4.00 2.05 13.09
CA ALA A 80 -4.64 1.12 12.17
C ALA A 80 -4.68 1.72 10.75
N TYR A 81 -4.61 0.85 9.73
CA TYR A 81 -4.76 1.28 8.35
C TYR A 81 -5.30 0.17 7.45
N THR A 82 -5.90 0.59 6.33
CA THR A 82 -6.22 -0.31 5.22
C THR A 82 -5.45 0.16 4.00
N ALA A 83 -4.75 -0.77 3.34
CA ALA A 83 -4.08 -0.50 2.07
C ALA A 83 -4.60 -1.47 1.01
N THR A 84 -4.90 -0.93 -0.17
CA THR A 84 -5.39 -1.68 -1.33
C THR A 84 -4.43 -1.44 -2.46
N HIS A 85 -3.87 -2.49 -3.04
CA HIS A 85 -3.10 -2.36 -4.28
C HIS A 85 -4.03 -2.18 -5.48
N ASP A 86 -3.52 -1.61 -6.58
CA ASP A 86 -4.23 -1.70 -7.85
C ASP A 86 -3.88 -3.02 -8.55
N SER A 87 -4.61 -3.35 -9.61
CA SER A 87 -4.45 -4.59 -10.41
C SER A 87 -3.24 -4.55 -11.33
N ARG A 88 -2.18 -3.86 -10.92
CA ARG A 88 -0.98 -3.71 -11.74
C ARG A 88 0.10 -4.59 -11.18
N GLU A 89 0.71 -5.34 -12.07
CA GLU A 89 1.91 -6.14 -11.89
C GLU A 89 3.11 -5.26 -11.51
N THR A 90 3.18 -4.86 -10.25
CA THR A 90 4.29 -4.14 -9.65
C THR A 90 4.80 -4.92 -8.46
N THR A 91 6.08 -4.80 -8.16
CA THR A 91 6.71 -5.59 -7.09
C THR A 91 6.79 -4.85 -5.75
N GLY A 92 6.33 -3.60 -5.70
CA GLY A 92 6.40 -2.81 -4.49
C GLY A 92 5.64 -1.50 -4.55
N ASN A 93 5.23 -1.04 -3.37
CA ASN A 93 4.50 0.19 -3.15
C ASN A 93 4.86 0.75 -1.76
N SER A 94 4.61 2.03 -1.50
CA SER A 94 4.94 2.62 -0.21
C SER A 94 4.14 3.87 0.08
N PHE A 95 3.89 4.14 1.36
CA PHE A 95 3.35 5.42 1.82
C PHE A 95 4.12 5.93 3.04
N VAL A 96 4.07 7.23 3.29
CA VAL A 96 4.73 7.88 4.42
C VAL A 96 3.66 8.39 5.39
N TYR A 97 3.78 8.03 6.66
CA TYR A 97 2.89 8.52 7.72
C TYR A 97 3.63 9.51 8.62
N GLU A 98 2.85 10.31 9.35
CA GLU A 98 3.32 11.22 10.38
C GLU A 98 2.71 10.81 11.73
N VAL A 99 3.58 10.66 12.72
CA VAL A 99 3.22 10.36 14.11
C VAL A 99 3.57 11.54 14.99
N CYS A 100 2.63 11.94 15.85
CA CYS A 100 2.78 13.09 16.73
C CYS A 100 2.58 12.70 18.20
N ASP A 101 3.33 13.36 19.09
CA ASP A 101 3.13 13.30 20.54
C ASP A 101 2.01 14.25 20.99
N ASN A 102 1.74 14.25 22.29
CA ASN A 102 0.75 15.15 22.93
C ASN A 102 1.19 16.62 23.01
N GLU A 103 2.42 16.95 22.62
CA GLU A 103 2.95 18.32 22.51
C GLU A 103 2.96 18.81 21.05
N MET A 104 2.40 18.02 20.12
CA MET A 104 2.37 18.27 18.67
C MET A 104 3.76 18.30 18.02
N LEU A 105 4.74 17.66 18.63
CA LEU A 105 5.97 17.30 17.93
C LEU A 105 5.75 16.02 17.15
N CYS A 106 6.23 15.99 15.92
CA CYS A 106 5.99 14.86 15.02
C CYS A 106 7.29 14.34 14.41
N ASP A 107 7.22 13.10 13.96
CA ASP A 107 8.22 12.42 13.14
C ASP A 107 7.52 11.62 12.03
N THR A 108 8.26 11.20 11.01
CA THR A 108 7.70 10.48 9.85
C THR A 108 8.43 9.18 9.61
N ALA A 109 7.69 8.15 9.20
CA ALA A 109 8.27 6.89 8.76
C ALA A 109 7.54 6.33 7.54
N THR A 110 8.21 5.40 6.86
CA THR A 110 7.73 4.77 5.63
C THR A 110 7.16 3.39 5.93
N VAL A 111 5.96 3.11 5.43
CA VAL A 111 5.45 1.75 5.29
C VAL A 111 5.80 1.24 3.90
N SER A 112 6.62 0.19 3.84
CA SER A 112 6.94 -0.52 2.58
C SER A 112 6.00 -1.70 2.38
N ILE A 113 5.37 -1.78 1.22
CA ILE A 113 4.47 -2.88 0.85
C ILE A 113 5.13 -3.64 -0.29
N THR A 114 5.56 -4.87 -0.02
CA THR A 114 5.99 -5.80 -1.07
C THR A 114 4.75 -6.44 -1.69
N VAL A 115 4.64 -6.36 -3.00
CA VAL A 115 3.53 -6.97 -3.75
C VAL A 115 4.02 -8.25 -4.39
N VAL A 116 3.26 -9.33 -4.21
CA VAL A 116 3.53 -10.66 -4.76
C VAL A 116 2.61 -10.87 -5.96
N PRO A 117 3.16 -11.01 -7.19
CA PRO A 117 2.39 -11.38 -8.37
C PRO A 117 1.60 -12.68 -8.20
N VAL A 118 0.41 -12.72 -8.79
CA VAL A 118 -0.56 -13.81 -8.77
C VAL A 118 -1.17 -13.95 -10.17
N ASN A 119 -0.83 -15.03 -10.85
CA ASN A 119 -1.32 -15.33 -12.20
C ASN A 119 -2.84 -15.11 -12.38
N ASP A 120 -3.18 -14.23 -13.31
CA ASP A 120 -4.52 -13.94 -13.75
C ASP A 120 -5.03 -14.97 -14.77
N PRO A 121 -6.35 -15.12 -14.91
CA PRO A 121 -6.92 -15.88 -16.00
C PRO A 121 -6.81 -15.12 -17.33
N PRO A 122 -6.74 -15.83 -18.47
CA PRO A 122 -6.76 -15.18 -19.77
C PRO A 122 -8.10 -14.47 -20.02
N ASN A 123 -8.04 -13.34 -20.72
CA ASN A 123 -9.16 -12.51 -21.14
C ASN A 123 -9.51 -12.77 -22.62
N PRO A 124 -10.54 -13.60 -22.90
CA PRO A 124 -10.94 -13.89 -24.26
C PRO A 124 -11.72 -12.72 -24.89
N ILE A 125 -11.47 -12.44 -26.16
CA ILE A 125 -12.20 -11.44 -26.95
C ILE A 125 -13.02 -12.16 -28.03
N ASN A 126 -14.32 -11.86 -28.09
CA ASN A 126 -15.22 -12.53 -29.05
C ASN A 126 -14.76 -12.36 -30.50
N ASP A 127 -14.61 -13.49 -31.19
CA ASP A 127 -14.45 -13.55 -32.64
C ASP A 127 -15.78 -13.36 -33.37
N SER A 128 -15.71 -12.75 -34.55
CA SER A 128 -16.81 -12.78 -35.50
C SER A 128 -16.30 -13.01 -36.91
N ILE A 129 -16.98 -13.90 -37.63
CA ILE A 129 -16.69 -14.21 -39.03
C ILE A 129 -18.03 -14.25 -39.78
N SER A 130 -18.11 -13.52 -40.89
CA SER A 130 -19.23 -13.60 -41.82
C SER A 130 -18.86 -14.49 -42.99
N VAL A 131 -19.74 -15.44 -43.33
CA VAL A 131 -19.56 -16.35 -44.46
C VAL A 131 -20.85 -16.40 -45.27
N ALA A 132 -20.74 -16.35 -46.60
CA ALA A 132 -21.89 -16.51 -47.48
C ALA A 132 -22.45 -17.93 -47.39
N GLU A 133 -23.75 -18.09 -47.65
CA GLU A 133 -24.36 -19.41 -47.70
C GLU A 133 -23.62 -20.33 -48.69
N GLY A 134 -23.40 -21.59 -48.27
CA GLY A 134 -22.65 -22.58 -49.06
C GLY A 134 -21.13 -22.36 -49.13
N SER A 135 -20.58 -21.34 -48.47
CA SER A 135 -19.13 -21.09 -48.41
C SER A 135 -18.51 -21.59 -47.11
N SER A 136 -17.18 -21.73 -47.09
CA SER A 136 -16.40 -22.02 -45.88
C SER A 136 -15.61 -20.79 -45.44
N ALA A 137 -15.33 -20.71 -44.14
CA ALA A 137 -14.42 -19.73 -43.58
C ALA A 137 -13.29 -20.43 -42.82
N SER A 138 -12.12 -19.81 -42.85
CA SER A 138 -10.93 -20.27 -42.15
C SER A 138 -10.17 -19.05 -41.63
N GLN A 139 -9.71 -19.10 -40.38
CA GLN A 139 -8.76 -18.12 -39.86
C GLN A 139 -7.36 -18.72 -39.89
N SER A 140 -6.38 -17.96 -40.40
CA SER A 140 -4.97 -18.31 -40.24
C SER A 140 -4.54 -18.19 -38.77
N ALA A 141 -3.50 -18.94 -38.38
CA ALA A 141 -2.93 -18.83 -37.05
C ALA A 141 -2.56 -17.35 -36.73
N PRO A 142 -2.80 -16.88 -35.49
CA PRO A 142 -3.20 -17.65 -34.29
C PRO A 142 -4.70 -18.00 -34.18
N GLY A 143 -5.52 -17.71 -35.20
CA GLY A 143 -6.94 -18.06 -35.22
C GLY A 143 -7.72 -17.28 -34.17
N VAL A 144 -8.58 -18.00 -33.43
CA VAL A 144 -9.42 -17.44 -32.34
C VAL A 144 -8.61 -16.88 -31.17
N LEU A 145 -7.33 -17.22 -31.06
CA LEU A 145 -6.44 -16.66 -30.04
C LEU A 145 -5.87 -15.30 -30.44
N GLY A 146 -6.14 -14.81 -31.66
CA GLY A 146 -5.45 -13.64 -32.23
C GLY A 146 -5.82 -12.31 -31.59
N ASN A 147 -6.98 -12.24 -30.95
CA ASN A 147 -7.47 -11.09 -30.20
C ASN A 147 -7.58 -11.37 -28.70
N ASP A 148 -7.33 -12.61 -28.24
CA ASP A 148 -7.31 -12.93 -26.83
C ASP A 148 -6.04 -12.38 -26.15
N HIS A 149 -6.14 -12.06 -24.86
CA HIS A 149 -5.03 -11.49 -24.08
C HIS A 149 -4.86 -12.23 -22.75
N ASP A 150 -3.63 -12.25 -22.24
CA ASP A 150 -3.24 -12.77 -20.94
C ASP A 150 -2.41 -11.68 -20.25
N ALA A 151 -2.67 -11.42 -18.97
CA ALA A 151 -2.07 -10.28 -18.28
C ALA A 151 -0.55 -10.44 -18.12
N GLU A 152 -0.10 -11.68 -17.90
CA GLU A 152 1.30 -12.08 -17.74
C GLU A 152 1.98 -12.36 -19.09
N GLY A 153 1.18 -12.47 -20.16
CA GLY A 153 1.67 -12.80 -21.50
C GLY A 153 1.94 -14.30 -21.67
N ASP A 154 1.27 -15.14 -20.87
CA ASP A 154 1.36 -16.59 -21.00
C ASP A 154 0.83 -17.06 -22.36
N THR A 155 1.34 -18.21 -22.80
CA THR A 155 0.93 -18.80 -24.08
C THR A 155 -0.50 -19.32 -23.96
N LEU A 156 -1.41 -18.67 -24.68
CA LEU A 156 -2.81 -19.09 -24.76
C LEU A 156 -2.97 -20.41 -25.53
N THR A 157 -3.90 -21.23 -25.05
CA THR A 157 -4.31 -22.46 -25.74
C THR A 157 -5.82 -22.54 -25.81
N VAL A 158 -6.34 -23.07 -26.93
CA VAL A 158 -7.78 -23.28 -27.12
C VAL A 158 -8.09 -24.77 -27.10
N THR A 159 -9.15 -25.15 -26.37
CA THR A 159 -9.68 -26.51 -26.46
C THR A 159 -10.57 -26.62 -27.69
N THR A 160 -10.17 -27.45 -28.66
CA THR A 160 -10.86 -27.60 -29.95
C THR A 160 -12.13 -28.44 -29.88
N THR A 161 -12.54 -28.87 -28.69
CA THR A 161 -13.81 -29.57 -28.49
C THR A 161 -14.90 -28.52 -28.27
N PRO A 162 -15.86 -28.35 -29.21
CA PRO A 162 -16.95 -27.41 -29.02
C PRO A 162 -17.72 -27.80 -27.75
N GLY A 163 -17.84 -26.88 -26.80
CA GLY A 163 -18.69 -27.08 -25.64
C GLY A 163 -20.13 -27.27 -26.11
N THR A 164 -20.69 -28.45 -25.89
CA THR A 164 -22.13 -28.62 -26.03
C THR A 164 -22.76 -27.81 -24.91
N ARG A 165 -23.39 -26.69 -25.25
CA ARG A 165 -24.28 -26.00 -24.34
C ARG A 165 -25.37 -26.99 -23.93
N LEU A 166 -25.21 -27.64 -22.78
CA LEU A 166 -26.30 -28.30 -22.08
C LEU A 166 -27.21 -27.17 -21.61
N ILE A 167 -28.18 -26.80 -22.45
CA ILE A 167 -29.42 -26.21 -21.97
C ILE A 167 -29.95 -27.15 -20.89
N ASN A 168 -29.95 -26.69 -19.63
CA ASN A 168 -30.71 -27.32 -18.57
C ASN A 168 -32.19 -27.27 -18.97
N PRO A 169 -32.87 -28.39 -19.28
CA PRO A 169 -34.31 -28.35 -19.46
C PRO A 169 -34.94 -28.40 -18.06
N GLN A 170 -35.40 -27.22 -17.61
CA GLN A 170 -36.19 -26.96 -16.39
C GLN A 170 -35.71 -27.69 -15.13
#